data_AF-A0A3C2ASE7-F1
#
_entry.id   AF-A0A3C2ASE7-F1
#
_cell.length_a   1.000
_cell.length_b   1.000
_cell.length_c   1.000
_cell.angle_alpha   90.00
_cell.angle_beta   90.00
_cell.angle_gamma   90.00
#
_symmetry.space_group_name_H-M   'P 1'
#
loop_
_entity.id
_entity.type
_entity.pdbx_description
1 polymer ?
#
loop_
_entity_poly.entity_id
_entity_poly.type
_entity_poly.pdbx_seq_one_letter_code
_entity_poly.pdbx_strand_id
1 'polypeptide(L)' 'RMLIGSTNPAEAAEGTIRAKYATSIGENAVHGSDSDENAQIEGDFHFAVREQF' A
#
# COMPACT_ATOMS: atom_id res chain seq x y z
N ARG A 1 -6.77 -2.74 1.52
CA ARG A 1 -5.53 -3.51 1.78
C ARG A 1 -5.45 -4.89 1.12
N MET A 2 -6.54 -5.67 1.06
CA MET A 2 -6.50 -7.07 0.55
C MET A 2 -5.86 -7.22 -0.84
N LEU A 3 -6.05 -6.25 -1.73
CA LEU A 3 -5.44 -6.25 -3.07
C LEU A 3 -3.91 -6.18 -3.04
N ILE A 4 -3.32 -5.46 -2.08
CA ILE A 4 -1.87 -5.26 -1.97
C ILE A 4 -1.17 -6.54 -1.51
N GLY A 5 -1.72 -7.21 -0.49
CA GLY A 5 -1.14 -8.39 0.14
C GLY A 5 -0.23 -8.10 1.33
N SER A 6 0.20 -9.16 2.02
CA SER A 6 1.09 -9.12 3.20
C SER A 6 2.35 -8.30 2.95
N THR A 7 2.89 -7.64 3.98
CA THR A 7 4.10 -6.80 3.87
C THR A 7 5.32 -7.58 3.41
N ASN A 8 5.49 -8.82 3.91
CA ASN A 8 6.47 -9.76 3.39
C ASN A 8 5.87 -10.46 2.15
N PRO A 9 6.46 -10.30 0.95
CA PRO A 9 5.93 -10.93 -0.26
C PRO A 9 5.92 -12.46 -0.22
N ALA A 10 6.82 -13.08 0.57
CA ALA A 10 6.82 -14.53 0.77
C ALA A 10 5.58 -15.05 1.53
N GLU A 11 4.87 -14.16 2.22
CA GLU A 11 3.64 -14.45 2.97
C GLU A 11 2.39 -13.85 2.29
N ALA A 12 2.55 -13.21 1.14
CA ALA A 12 1.45 -12.61 0.41
C ALA A 12 0.67 -13.68 -0.35
N ALA A 13 -0.66 -13.63 -0.26
CA ALA A 13 -1.52 -14.56 -0.99
C ALA A 13 -1.32 -14.43 -2.51
N GLU A 14 -1.42 -15.56 -3.21
CA GLU A 14 -1.35 -15.59 -4.67
C GLU A 14 -2.38 -14.61 -5.28
N GLY A 15 -1.99 -13.93 -6.36
CA GLY A 15 -2.86 -12.97 -7.03
C GLY A 15 -2.71 -11.52 -6.56
N THR A 16 -2.20 -11.30 -5.34
CA THR A 16 -1.97 -9.95 -4.78
C THR A 16 -0.81 -9.22 -5.47
N ILE A 17 -0.76 -7.89 -5.33
CA ILE A 17 0.29 -7.06 -5.96
C ILE A 17 1.67 -7.47 -5.47
N ARG A 18 1.85 -7.64 -4.16
CA ARG A 18 3.15 -8.02 -3.58
C ARG A 18 3.59 -9.43 -3.97
N ALA A 19 2.67 -10.39 -4.03
CA ALA A 19 3.00 -11.73 -4.52
C ALA A 19 3.49 -11.73 -5.98
N LYS A 20 3.00 -10.80 -6.81
CA LYS A 20 3.33 -10.73 -8.24
C LYS A 20 4.59 -9.93 -8.56
N TYR A 21 4.86 -8.87 -7.81
CA TYR A 21 5.79 -7.82 -8.25
C TYR A 21 6.86 -7.42 -7.23
N ALA A 22 6.76 -7.83 -5.96
CA ALA A 22 7.76 -7.48 -4.96
C ALA A 22 8.93 -8.48 -4.94
N THR A 23 10.13 -7.97 -4.66
CA THR A 23 11.37 -8.77 -4.61
C THR A 23 11.75 -9.17 -3.19
N SER A 24 11.49 -8.32 -2.21
CA SER A 24 11.84 -8.53 -0.81
C SER A 24 10.93 -7.72 0.13
N ILE A 25 11.11 -7.88 1.45
CA ILE A 25 10.37 -7.07 2.45
C ILE A 25 10.71 -5.57 2.36
N GLY A 26 11.96 -5.23 2.03
CA GLY A 26 12.40 -3.84 1.87
C GLY A 26 12.02 -3.23 0.52
N GLU A 27 11.78 -4.07 -0.48
CA GLU A 27 11.39 -3.70 -1.85
C GLU A 27 10.03 -4.32 -2.19
N ASN A 28 9.02 -4.01 -1.36
CA ASN A 28 7.71 -4.65 -1.42
C ASN A 28 6.72 -4.00 -2.40
N ALA A 29 7.24 -3.40 -3.47
CA ALA A 29 6.56 -2.81 -4.63
C ALA A 29 5.64 -1.60 -4.37
N VAL A 30 4.74 -1.64 -3.38
CA VAL A 30 3.72 -0.61 -3.18
C VAL A 30 3.41 -0.36 -1.70
N HIS A 31 3.03 0.89 -1.40
CA HIS A 31 2.46 1.33 -0.13
C HIS A 31 0.94 1.53 -0.25
N GLY A 32 0.25 1.45 0.88
CA GLY A 32 -1.15 1.86 1.00
C GLY A 32 -1.54 1.94 2.47
N SER A 33 -2.33 2.95 2.81
CA SER A 33 -2.70 3.26 4.20
C SER A 33 -3.39 2.10 4.92
N ASP A 34 -3.13 1.99 6.22
CA ASP A 34 -3.56 0.86 7.05
C ASP A 34 -4.77 1.14 7.95
N SER A 35 -5.29 2.35 7.91
CA SER A 35 -6.53 2.76 8.58
C SER A 35 -7.13 3.96 7.86
N ASP A 36 -8.40 4.26 8.15
CA ASP A 36 -9.06 5.46 7.60
C ASP A 36 -8.39 6.74 8.13
N GLU A 37 -7.93 6.72 9.38
CA GLU A 37 -7.17 7.83 9.98
C GLU A 37 -5.84 8.06 9.28
N ASN A 38 -5.05 7.00 9.04
CA ASN A 38 -3.79 7.12 8.30
C ASN A 38 -4.03 7.46 6.83
N ALA A 39 -5.14 7.02 6.22
CA ALA A 39 -5.50 7.42 4.87
C ALA A 39 -5.72 8.94 4.75
N GLN A 40 -6.39 9.55 5.73
CA GLN A 40 -6.56 11.00 5.77
C GLN A 40 -5.22 11.72 5.96
N ILE A 41 -4.42 11.28 6.94
CA ILE A 41 -3.10 11.89 7.24
C ILE A 41 -2.17 11.82 6.02
N GLU A 42 -2.04 10.64 5.41
CA GLU A 42 -1.18 10.42 4.24
C GLU A 42 -1.71 11.19 3.01
N GLY A 43 -3.03 11.20 2.80
CA GLY A 43 -3.67 11.94 1.72
C GLY A 43 -3.40 13.45 1.79
N ASP A 44 -3.57 14.04 2.98
CA ASP A 44 -3.31 15.47 3.22
C ASP A 44 -1.81 15.82 3.19
N PHE A 45 -0.94 14.86 3.53
CA PHE A 45 0.50 15.04 3.42
C PHE A 45 0.97 15.08 1.95
N HIS A 46 0.39 14.24 1.09
CA HIS A 46 0.83 14.09 -0.30
C HIS A 46 0.13 15.03 -1.29
N PHE A 47 -1.12 15.41 -1.03
CA PHE A 47 -1.93 16.19 -1.97
C PHE A 47 -2.54 17.40 -1.27
N ALA A 48 -2.50 18.56 -1.93
CA ALA A 48 -3.23 19.71 -1.44
C ALA A 48 -4.74 19.46 -1.54
N VAL A 49 -5.54 20.09 -0.66
CA VAL A 49 -7.02 19.96 -0.65
C VAL A 49 -7.64 20.22 -2.03
N ARG A 50 -7.06 21.11 -2.83
CA ARG A 50 -7.56 21.42 -4.19
C ARG A 50 -7.31 20.33 -5.24
N GLU A 51 -6.50 19.32 -4.91
CA GLU A 51 -6.17 18.17 -5.76
C GLU A 51 -6.97 16.91 -5.36
N GLN A 52 -7.72 16.99 -4.25
CA GLN A 52 -8.61 15.95 -3.76
C GLN A 52 -10.04 16.23 -4.28
N PHE A 53 -10.66 15.27 -4.98
CA PHE A 53 -11.99 15.41 -5.64
C PHE A 53 -12.94 14.29 -5.23
#